data_AF-A0A090S238-F1
#
_entry.id   AF-A0A090S238-F1
#
_cell.length_a   1.000
_cell.length_b   1.000
_cell.length_c   1.000
_cell.angle_alpha   90.00
_cell.angle_beta   90.00
_cell.angle_gamma   90.00
#
_symmetry.space_group_name_H-M   'P 1'
#
loop_
_entity.id
_entity.type
_entity.pdbx_description
1 polymer ?
#
loop_
_entity_poly.entity_id
_entity_poly.type
_entity_poly.pdbx_seq_one_letter_code
_entity_poly.pdbx_strand_id
1 'polypeptide(L)'
;MKVNGDGTEVESLTMTWTFDPFSSAYALDGDFSVFDNEESAHKEALRLMRNLLNTHYFTYLYADNAPLKFRLPEVYSLSRQGRRMVLNFTLPLSRNVDLTKEELDIQVFDNTYYIDISWQNRSTISLGENLNLHCQYELITPSPSQDIIDYAMSLGVDDVGDDDLAVTLAKE
;
A
#
# COMPACT_ATOMS: atom_id res chain seq x y z
N MET A 1 -0.39 8.16 0.52
CA MET A 1 -0.74 7.76 -0.86
C MET A 1 -1.21 8.99 -1.63
N LYS A 2 -0.92 9.06 -2.93
CA LYS A 2 -1.52 10.04 -3.85
C LYS A 2 -2.25 9.31 -4.97
N VAL A 3 -3.50 9.69 -5.24
CA VAL A 3 -4.29 9.21 -6.38
C VAL A 3 -4.05 10.18 -7.54
N ASN A 4 -3.48 9.72 -8.64
CA ASN A 4 -3.15 10.54 -9.80
C ASN A 4 -4.16 10.35 -10.92
N GLY A 5 -4.39 11.41 -11.68
CA GLY A 5 -5.29 11.42 -12.81
C GLY A 5 -5.59 12.82 -13.32
N ASP A 6 -6.46 12.90 -14.33
CA ASP A 6 -6.87 14.14 -14.98
C ASP A 6 -8.41 14.23 -15.07
N GLY A 7 -8.95 15.40 -14.78
CA GLY A 7 -10.40 15.62 -14.67
C GLY A 7 -11.06 14.64 -13.68
N THR A 8 -11.77 13.65 -14.20
CA THR A 8 -12.44 12.58 -13.42
C THR A 8 -11.81 11.21 -13.65
N GLU A 9 -10.77 11.11 -14.48
CA GLU A 9 -10.10 9.86 -14.80
C GLU A 9 -8.93 9.60 -13.86
N VAL A 10 -8.99 8.50 -13.10
CA VAL A 10 -7.88 8.01 -12.28
C VAL A 10 -6.99 7.09 -13.11
N GLU A 11 -5.67 7.28 -13.00
CA GLU A 11 -4.68 6.59 -13.85
C GLU A 11 -3.64 5.79 -13.07
N SER A 12 -3.25 6.26 -11.88
CA SER A 12 -2.23 5.61 -11.07
C SER A 12 -2.30 5.98 -9.60
N LEU A 13 -1.64 5.18 -8.76
CA LEU A 13 -1.43 5.45 -7.34
C LEU A 13 0.05 5.67 -7.08
N THR A 14 0.44 6.78 -6.46
CA THR A 14 1.80 6.98 -5.95
C THR A 14 1.86 6.65 -4.46
N MET A 15 2.81 5.78 -4.11
CA MET A 15 2.93 5.17 -2.80
C MET A 15 4.29 5.50 -2.18
N THR A 16 4.28 5.84 -0.90
CA THR A 16 5.48 6.01 -0.08
C THR A 16 5.36 5.07 1.11
N TRP A 17 6.20 4.05 1.12
CA TRP A 17 6.24 2.99 2.13
C TRP A 17 7.42 3.23 3.05
N THR A 18 7.15 3.49 4.33
CA THR A 18 8.19 3.65 5.34
C THR A 18 8.18 2.43 6.24
N PHE A 19 9.23 1.63 6.17
CA PHE A 19 9.37 0.42 6.95
C PHE A 19 9.90 0.76 8.34
N ASP A 20 9.45 0.03 9.36
CA ASP A 20 10.02 0.13 10.70
C ASP A 20 11.50 -0.35 10.69
N PRO A 21 12.30 -0.04 11.72
CA PRO A 21 13.71 -0.41 11.74
C PRO A 21 14.01 -1.91 11.64
N PHE A 22 13.15 -2.77 12.19
CA PHE A 22 13.34 -4.22 12.15
C PHE A 22 13.06 -4.75 10.74
N SER A 23 11.91 -4.41 10.17
CA SER A 23 11.57 -4.78 8.79
C SER A 23 12.56 -4.21 7.78
N SER A 24 13.08 -2.99 8.02
CA SER A 24 14.12 -2.38 7.18
C SER A 24 15.42 -3.18 7.21
N ALA A 25 15.87 -3.60 8.40
CA ALA A 25 17.09 -4.40 8.53
C ALA A 25 16.91 -5.78 7.89
N TYR A 26 15.76 -6.42 8.07
CA TYR A 26 15.45 -7.70 7.44
C TYR A 26 15.42 -7.59 5.92
N ALA A 27 14.68 -6.60 5.38
CA ALA A 27 14.57 -6.41 3.93
C ALA A 27 15.92 -6.15 3.27
N LEU A 28 16.84 -5.47 3.95
CA LEU A 28 18.17 -5.12 3.45
C LEU A 28 19.27 -6.12 3.83
N ASP A 29 18.93 -7.26 4.43
CA ASP A 29 19.90 -8.22 4.97
C ASP A 29 20.93 -7.57 5.94
N GLY A 30 20.51 -6.50 6.62
CA GLY A 30 21.34 -5.68 7.50
C GLY A 30 22.28 -4.70 6.78
N ASP A 31 22.32 -4.70 5.46
CA ASP A 31 23.20 -3.84 4.66
C ASP A 31 22.57 -2.48 4.34
N PHE A 32 22.84 -1.50 5.21
CA PHE A 32 22.44 -0.11 4.96
C PHE A 32 23.42 0.66 4.05
N SER A 33 24.51 0.05 3.57
CA SER A 33 25.42 0.69 2.62
C SER A 33 24.82 0.83 1.22
N VAL A 34 23.70 0.15 0.94
CA VAL A 34 22.91 0.31 -0.29
C VAL A 34 22.52 1.77 -0.56
N PHE A 35 22.42 2.59 0.50
CA PHE A 35 22.07 4.01 0.42
C PHE A 35 23.27 4.93 0.15
N ASP A 36 24.50 4.42 0.14
CA ASP A 36 25.71 5.23 -0.05
C ASP A 36 25.86 5.73 -1.49
N ASN A 37 25.16 5.11 -2.44
CA ASN A 37 25.08 5.58 -3.82
C ASN A 37 23.70 5.30 -4.45
N GLU A 38 23.31 6.13 -5.40
CA GLU A 38 21.98 6.09 -6.03
C GLU A 38 21.77 4.84 -6.89
N GLU A 39 22.80 4.33 -7.55
CA GLU A 39 22.70 3.14 -8.40
C GLU A 39 22.40 1.87 -7.58
N SER A 40 23.10 1.68 -6.45
CA SER A 40 22.83 0.61 -5.50
C SER A 40 21.42 0.71 -4.93
N ALA A 41 21.01 1.90 -4.47
CA ALA A 41 19.68 2.12 -3.95
C ALA A 41 18.60 1.80 -4.99
N HIS A 42 18.80 2.21 -6.25
CA HIS A 42 17.87 1.92 -7.34
C HIS A 42 17.78 0.41 -7.65
N LYS A 43 18.93 -0.29 -7.76
CA LYS A 43 18.95 -1.75 -7.95
C LYS A 43 18.22 -2.48 -6.83
N GLU A 44 18.42 -2.04 -5.61
CA GLU A 44 17.79 -2.60 -4.43
C GLU A 44 16.27 -2.32 -4.41
N ALA A 45 15.86 -1.12 -4.83
CA ALA A 45 14.44 -0.78 -5.02
C ALA A 45 13.76 -1.74 -6.01
N LEU A 46 14.42 -2.03 -7.14
CA LEU A 46 13.91 -2.96 -8.14
C LEU A 46 13.81 -4.41 -7.61
N ARG A 47 14.77 -4.84 -6.78
CA ARG A 47 14.75 -6.16 -6.13
C ARG A 47 13.54 -6.28 -5.18
N LEU A 48 13.38 -5.30 -4.30
CA LEU A 48 12.26 -5.25 -3.34
C LEU A 48 10.91 -5.23 -4.06
N MET A 49 10.77 -4.42 -5.11
CA MET A 49 9.52 -4.30 -5.87
C MET A 49 9.12 -5.58 -6.59
N ARG A 50 10.08 -6.42 -7.03
CA ARG A 50 9.77 -7.75 -7.56
C ARG A 50 9.20 -8.68 -6.49
N ASN A 51 9.69 -8.58 -5.25
CA ASN A 51 9.19 -9.39 -4.14
C ASN A 51 7.77 -8.98 -3.73
N LEU A 52 7.48 -7.68 -3.78
CA LEU A 52 6.15 -7.13 -3.46
C LEU A 52 5.06 -7.47 -4.51
N LEU A 53 5.44 -7.94 -5.70
CA LEU A 53 4.47 -8.36 -6.71
C LEU A 53 3.55 -9.48 -6.19
N ASN A 54 4.11 -10.44 -5.45
CA ASN A 54 3.35 -11.59 -4.92
C ASN A 54 2.40 -11.20 -3.77
N THR A 55 2.60 -10.03 -3.15
CA THR A 55 1.74 -9.50 -2.09
C THR A 55 0.79 -8.42 -2.61
N HIS A 56 0.68 -8.27 -3.94
CA HIS A 56 -0.11 -7.21 -4.57
C HIS A 56 0.26 -5.80 -4.10
N TYR A 57 1.52 -5.58 -3.68
CA TYR A 57 1.95 -4.32 -3.04
C TYR A 57 1.07 -3.94 -1.85
N PHE A 58 0.43 -4.94 -1.23
CA PHE A 58 -0.59 -4.82 -0.18
C PHE A 58 -1.73 -3.87 -0.55
N THR A 59 -1.98 -3.69 -1.85
CA THR A 59 -2.94 -2.75 -2.39
C THR A 59 -3.88 -3.49 -3.33
N TYR A 60 -5.16 -3.52 -2.98
CA TYR A 60 -6.23 -4.15 -3.75
C TYR A 60 -7.15 -3.06 -4.30
N LEU A 61 -7.50 -3.18 -5.57
CA LEU A 61 -8.23 -2.16 -6.30
C LEU A 61 -9.48 -2.76 -6.93
N TYR A 62 -10.60 -2.09 -6.78
CA TYR A 62 -11.87 -2.50 -7.37
C TYR A 62 -12.54 -1.31 -8.06
N ALA A 63 -13.09 -1.57 -9.25
CA ALA A 63 -13.96 -0.63 -9.94
C ALA A 63 -15.36 -1.24 -10.01
N ASP A 64 -16.36 -0.61 -9.37
CA ASP A 64 -17.71 -1.16 -9.18
C ASP A 64 -17.72 -2.61 -8.65
N ASN A 65 -16.90 -2.90 -7.64
CA ASN A 65 -16.66 -4.24 -7.06
C ASN A 65 -15.95 -5.25 -7.96
N ALA A 66 -15.61 -4.91 -9.22
CA ALA A 66 -14.81 -5.77 -10.08
C ALA A 66 -13.31 -5.53 -9.81
N PRO A 67 -12.51 -6.59 -9.54
CA PRO A 67 -11.07 -6.44 -9.32
C PRO A 67 -10.38 -5.75 -10.50
N LEU A 68 -9.67 -4.66 -10.21
CA LEU A 68 -8.89 -3.90 -11.17
C LEU A 68 -7.40 -4.17 -10.92
N LYS A 69 -6.66 -4.54 -11.97
CA LYS A 69 -5.24 -4.86 -11.86
C LYS A 69 -4.38 -3.62 -12.04
N PHE A 70 -3.11 -3.71 -11.63
CA PHE A 70 -2.08 -2.74 -12.00
C PHE A 70 -1.30 -3.21 -13.23
N ARG A 71 -0.72 -2.25 -13.95
CA ARG A 71 0.41 -2.50 -14.88
C ARG A 71 1.70 -2.71 -14.08
N LEU A 72 2.81 -2.88 -14.79
CA LEU A 72 4.12 -2.93 -14.14
C LEU A 72 4.35 -1.65 -13.32
N PRO A 73 4.75 -1.76 -12.05
CA PRO A 73 5.07 -0.60 -11.23
C PRO A 73 6.26 0.17 -11.77
N GLU A 74 6.25 1.46 -11.51
CA GLU A 74 7.35 2.36 -11.80
C GLU A 74 8.03 2.75 -10.47
N VAL A 75 9.26 2.30 -10.29
CA VAL A 75 10.02 2.49 -9.05
C VAL A 75 10.92 3.71 -9.20
N TYR A 76 10.73 4.73 -8.38
CA TYR A 76 11.47 5.98 -8.53
C TYR A 76 12.56 6.17 -7.47
N SER A 77 12.40 5.66 -6.24
CA SER A 77 13.50 5.74 -5.26
C SER A 77 13.42 4.73 -4.11
N LEU A 78 14.60 4.44 -3.57
CA LEU A 78 14.78 3.82 -2.26
C LEU A 78 15.69 4.75 -1.46
N SER A 79 15.24 5.14 -0.27
CA SER A 79 15.95 6.09 0.59
C SER A 79 15.86 5.67 2.04
N ARG A 80 16.54 6.39 2.94
CA ARG A 80 16.45 6.12 4.38
C ARG A 80 16.13 7.36 5.18
N GLN A 81 15.40 7.16 6.27
CA GLN A 81 15.19 8.13 7.34
C GLN A 81 15.66 7.50 8.66
N GLY A 82 16.91 7.78 9.02
CA GLY A 82 17.57 7.09 10.13
C GLY A 82 17.77 5.60 9.82
N ARG A 83 17.13 4.72 10.61
CA ARG A 83 17.13 3.26 10.42
C ARG A 83 15.93 2.74 9.63
N ARG A 84 15.07 3.64 9.14
CA ARG A 84 13.89 3.29 8.36
C ARG A 84 14.18 3.38 6.88
N MET A 85 13.86 2.34 6.15
CA MET A 85 13.84 2.33 4.69
C MET A 85 12.56 3.01 4.20
N VAL A 86 12.68 3.82 3.15
CA VAL A 86 11.56 4.51 2.51
C VAL A 86 11.57 4.16 1.02
N LEU A 87 10.59 3.34 0.61
CA LEU A 87 10.38 2.91 -0.76
C LEU A 87 9.27 3.73 -1.41
N ASN A 88 9.47 4.07 -2.66
CA ASN A 88 8.79 5.14 -3.34
C ASN A 88 8.50 4.67 -4.77
N PHE A 89 7.24 4.38 -5.08
CA PHE A 89 6.82 3.76 -6.34
C PHE A 89 5.42 4.19 -6.78
N THR A 90 5.16 4.05 -8.07
CA THR A 90 3.87 4.32 -8.71
C THR A 90 3.29 3.00 -9.21
N LEU A 91 2.00 2.79 -8.96
CA LEU A 91 1.19 1.69 -9.45
C LEU A 91 0.23 2.21 -10.52
N PRO A 92 0.56 2.09 -11.82
CA PRO A 92 -0.37 2.47 -12.88
C PRO A 92 -1.54 1.47 -12.94
N LEU A 93 -2.76 1.96 -13.06
CA LEU A 93 -3.94 1.11 -13.22
C LEU A 93 -3.91 0.39 -14.59
N SER A 94 -4.51 -0.79 -14.70
CA SER A 94 -4.56 -1.52 -15.98
C SER A 94 -5.36 -0.78 -17.05
N ARG A 95 -6.31 0.07 -16.63
CA ARG A 95 -7.05 1.03 -17.46
C ARG A 95 -7.38 2.27 -16.61
N ASN A 96 -7.63 3.40 -17.27
CA ASN A 96 -8.16 4.57 -16.58
C ASN A 96 -9.57 4.27 -16.03
N VAL A 97 -9.92 4.87 -14.89
CA VAL A 97 -11.24 4.76 -14.26
C VAL A 97 -11.87 6.14 -14.20
N ASP A 98 -12.99 6.32 -14.89
CA ASP A 98 -13.76 7.57 -14.86
C ASP A 98 -14.75 7.54 -13.69
N LEU A 99 -14.47 8.36 -12.67
CA LEU A 99 -15.24 8.42 -11.43
C LEU A 99 -16.66 9.00 -11.61
N THR A 100 -17.03 9.43 -12.81
CA THR A 100 -18.42 9.77 -13.14
C THR A 100 -19.27 8.56 -13.52
N LYS A 101 -18.63 7.43 -13.80
CA LYS A 101 -19.27 6.19 -14.29
C LYS A 101 -19.12 5.03 -13.30
N GLU A 102 -18.01 4.98 -12.58
CA GLU A 102 -17.62 3.85 -11.74
C GLU A 102 -17.09 4.36 -10.40
N GLU A 103 -17.33 3.61 -9.33
CA GLU A 103 -16.72 3.83 -8.02
C GLU A 103 -15.38 3.08 -7.91
N LEU A 104 -14.35 3.77 -7.43
CA LEU A 104 -13.02 3.21 -7.22
C LEU A 104 -12.77 2.95 -5.73
N ASP A 105 -12.71 1.68 -5.35
CA ASP A 105 -12.36 1.23 -4.00
C ASP A 105 -10.88 0.81 -3.94
N ILE A 106 -10.14 1.40 -2.99
CA ILE A 106 -8.72 1.17 -2.76
C ILE A 106 -8.55 0.62 -1.34
N GLN A 107 -8.22 -0.66 -1.23
CA GLN A 107 -7.97 -1.32 0.04
C GLN A 107 -6.47 -1.55 0.21
N VAL A 108 -5.94 -1.16 1.38
CA VAL A 108 -4.51 -1.34 1.69
C VAL A 108 -4.38 -2.07 3.02
N PHE A 109 -3.91 -3.32 2.99
CA PHE A 109 -3.78 -4.17 4.17
C PHE A 109 -2.80 -5.33 3.95
N ASP A 110 -2.28 -5.87 5.05
CA ASP A 110 -1.43 -7.07 5.08
C ASP A 110 -2.24 -8.24 5.59
N ASN A 111 -2.47 -9.25 4.73
CA ASN A 111 -3.20 -10.46 5.11
C ASN A 111 -2.39 -11.40 6.01
N THR A 112 -1.09 -11.16 6.15
CA THR A 112 -0.21 -11.96 7.01
C THR A 112 -0.02 -11.36 8.40
N TYR A 113 -0.55 -10.15 8.65
CA TYR A 113 -0.45 -9.41 9.91
C TYR A 113 0.99 -9.11 10.38
N TYR A 114 2.00 -9.31 9.54
CA TYR A 114 3.40 -9.03 9.89
C TYR A 114 3.74 -7.55 9.78
N ILE A 115 2.97 -6.78 9.01
CA ILE A 115 3.20 -5.37 8.73
C ILE A 115 1.99 -4.55 9.16
N ASP A 116 2.20 -3.60 10.08
CA ASP A 116 1.22 -2.55 10.38
C ASP A 116 1.17 -1.54 9.22
N ILE A 117 0.10 -1.62 8.42
CA ILE A 117 -0.17 -0.69 7.33
C ILE A 117 -1.35 0.20 7.74
N SER A 118 -1.15 1.05 8.75
CA SER A 118 -2.16 2.00 9.21
C SER A 118 -2.01 3.38 8.58
N TRP A 119 -3.09 3.90 8.00
CA TRP A 119 -3.20 5.30 7.60
C TRP A 119 -3.56 6.14 8.83
N GLN A 120 -2.58 6.82 9.43
CA GLN A 120 -2.78 7.54 10.69
C GLN A 120 -3.78 8.70 10.60
N ASN A 121 -4.06 9.23 9.41
CA ASN A 121 -5.06 10.27 9.19
C ASN A 121 -5.44 10.43 7.70
N ARG A 122 -6.59 11.07 7.45
CA ARG A 122 -7.05 11.47 6.10
C ARG A 122 -6.00 12.27 5.32
N SER A 123 -5.24 13.15 5.98
CA SER A 123 -4.19 13.93 5.31
C SER A 123 -3.04 13.10 4.74
N THR A 124 -2.99 11.79 5.01
CA THR A 124 -2.04 10.88 4.37
C THR A 124 -2.46 10.49 2.95
N ILE A 125 -3.69 10.80 2.54
CA ILE A 125 -4.22 10.58 1.19
C ILE A 125 -4.45 11.92 0.50
N SER A 126 -3.91 12.08 -0.71
CA SER A 126 -4.14 13.24 -1.56
C SER A 126 -4.64 12.83 -2.95
N LEU A 127 -5.48 13.68 -3.53
CA LEU A 127 -5.88 13.59 -4.93
C LEU A 127 -4.97 14.52 -5.77
N GLY A 128 -4.67 14.13 -7.00
CA GLY A 128 -4.07 15.03 -7.99
C GLY A 128 -4.91 16.29 -8.17
N GLU A 129 -4.29 17.42 -8.53
CA GLU A 129 -4.95 18.73 -8.53
C GLU A 129 -6.25 18.74 -9.34
N ASN A 130 -6.24 18.16 -10.54
CA ASN A 130 -7.43 18.10 -11.40
C ASN A 130 -8.51 17.18 -10.83
N LEU A 131 -8.16 16.01 -10.30
CA LEU A 131 -9.11 15.11 -9.61
C LEU A 131 -9.73 15.79 -8.39
N ASN A 132 -8.94 16.52 -7.61
CA ASN A 132 -9.40 17.16 -6.38
C ASN A 132 -10.47 18.25 -6.61
N LEU A 133 -10.58 18.76 -7.84
CA LEU A 133 -11.63 19.72 -8.23
C LEU A 133 -12.99 19.04 -8.48
N HIS A 134 -13.00 17.75 -8.78
CA HIS A 134 -14.17 17.02 -9.25
C HIS A 134 -14.59 15.87 -8.35
N CYS A 135 -13.68 15.39 -7.49
CA CYS A 135 -13.85 14.17 -6.73
C CYS A 135 -13.75 14.44 -5.23
N GLN A 136 -14.47 13.61 -4.47
CA GLN A 136 -14.33 13.51 -3.02
C GLN A 136 -13.97 12.06 -2.69
N TYR A 137 -13.41 11.84 -1.52
CA TYR A 137 -13.10 10.50 -1.04
C TYR A 137 -13.50 10.33 0.42
N GLU A 138 -13.82 9.09 0.75
CA GLU A 138 -13.99 8.62 2.12
C GLU A 138 -12.78 7.77 2.50
N LEU A 139 -12.28 7.97 3.71
CA LEU A 139 -11.29 7.08 4.32
C LEU A 139 -12.00 6.32 5.42
N ILE A 140 -12.12 5.01 5.24
CA ILE A 140 -12.63 4.08 6.23
C ILE A 140 -11.40 3.43 6.86
N THR A 141 -11.16 3.71 8.14
CA THR A 141 -10.13 3.03 8.92
C THR A 141 -10.81 2.04 9.83
N PRO A 142 -10.37 0.78 9.83
CA PRO A 142 -11.04 -0.21 10.61
C PRO A 142 -10.90 0.02 12.13
N SER A 143 -11.98 -0.24 12.87
CA SER A 143 -12.10 -0.24 14.32
C SER A 143 -12.66 -1.60 14.80
N PRO A 144 -11.81 -2.65 14.85
CA PRO A 144 -12.27 -4.00 15.17
C PRO A 144 -12.90 -4.10 16.56
N SER A 145 -13.96 -4.90 16.66
CA SER A 145 -14.62 -5.17 17.94
C SER A 145 -13.71 -5.93 18.91
N GLN A 146 -13.98 -5.82 20.22
CA GLN A 146 -13.20 -6.52 21.25
C GLN A 146 -13.20 -8.04 21.05
N ASP A 147 -14.30 -8.61 20.56
CA ASP A 147 -14.41 -10.05 20.29
C ASP A 147 -13.43 -10.48 19.17
N ILE A 148 -13.25 -9.65 18.15
CA ILE A 148 -12.28 -9.90 17.07
C ILE A 148 -10.85 -9.74 17.58
N ILE A 149 -10.59 -8.75 18.45
CA ILE A 149 -9.29 -8.57 19.09
C ILE A 149 -8.95 -9.79 19.97
N ASP A 150 -9.90 -10.27 20.76
CA ASP A 150 -9.72 -11.42 21.64
C ASP A 150 -9.52 -12.71 20.83
N TYR A 151 -10.23 -12.87 19.71
CA TYR A 151 -10.01 -13.97 18.77
C TYR A 151 -8.60 -13.92 18.15
N ALA A 152 -8.17 -12.76 17.65
CA ALA A 152 -6.84 -12.58 17.08
C ALA A 152 -5.72 -12.87 18.11
N MET A 153 -5.91 -12.45 19.37
CA MET A 153 -4.98 -12.77 20.47
C MET A 153 -4.97 -14.25 20.88
N SER A 154 -6.01 -15.01 20.51
CA SER A 154 -6.11 -16.45 20.78
C SER A 154 -5.42 -17.32 19.73
N LEU A 155 -5.13 -16.77 18.55
CA LEU A 155 -4.42 -17.48 17.48
C LEU A 155 -2.96 -17.74 17.88
N GLY A 156 -2.45 -18.94 17.58
CA GLY A 156 -1.03 -19.24 17.77
C GLY A 156 -0.15 -18.40 16.84
N VAL A 157 1.12 -18.19 17.21
CA VAL A 157 2.11 -17.44 16.39
C VAL A 157 2.30 -18.06 14.98
N ASP A 158 1.97 -19.34 14.82
CA ASP A 158 2.05 -20.09 13.56
C ASP A 158 0.68 -20.22 12.84
N ASP A 159 -0.40 -19.73 13.44
CA ASP A 159 -1.73 -19.73 12.83
C ASP A 159 -1.89 -18.46 11.98
N VAL A 160 -1.84 -18.62 10.66
CA VAL A 160 -2.25 -17.56 9.74
C VAL A 160 -3.76 -17.41 9.91
N GLY A 161 -4.22 -16.28 10.46
CA GLY A 161 -5.64 -15.95 10.49
C GLY A 161 -6.21 -16.09 9.07
N ASP A 162 -7.34 -16.79 8.94
CA ASP A 162 -7.96 -17.05 7.64
C ASP A 162 -8.13 -15.75 6.85
N ASP A 163 -8.11 -15.80 5.51
CA ASP A 163 -8.19 -14.60 4.64
C ASP A 163 -9.45 -13.76 4.97
N ASP A 164 -10.51 -14.43 5.46
CA ASP A 164 -11.73 -13.79 5.95
C ASP A 164 -11.48 -12.86 7.16
N LEU A 165 -10.59 -13.21 8.08
CA LEU A 165 -10.26 -12.36 9.23
C LEU A 165 -9.55 -11.08 8.78
N ALA A 166 -8.67 -11.16 7.78
CA ALA A 166 -7.91 -10.01 7.29
C ALA A 166 -8.85 -9.04 6.57
N VAL A 167 -9.79 -9.60 5.80
CA VAL A 167 -10.84 -8.84 5.12
C VAL A 167 -11.82 -8.23 6.12
N THR A 168 -12.20 -8.93 7.20
CA THR A 168 -13.04 -8.35 8.27
C THR A 168 -12.33 -7.22 8.99
N LEU A 169 -11.07 -7.43 9.38
CA LEU A 169 -10.23 -6.42 10.02
C LEU A 169 -9.91 -5.23 9.11
N ALA A 170 -9.97 -5.37 7.79
CA ALA A 170 -9.77 -4.28 6.84
C ALA A 170 -11.08 -3.52 6.52
N LYS A 171 -12.25 -4.10 6.81
CA LYS A 171 -13.58 -3.57 6.43
C LYS A 171 -14.40 -2.98 7.57
N GLU A 172 -14.15 -3.34 8.82
CA GLU A 172 -14.88 -2.81 10.00
C GLU A 172 -14.17 -1.64 10.65
#